data_AF-A0A317SUM6-F1
#
_entry.id   AF-A0A317SUM6-F1
#
_cell.length_a   1.000
_cell.length_b   1.000
_cell.length_c   1.000
_cell.angle_alpha   90.00
_cell.angle_beta   90.00
_cell.angle_gamma   90.00
#
_symmetry.space_group_name_H-M   'P 1'
#
loop_
_entity.id
_entity.type
_entity.pdbx_description
1 polymer ?
#
loop_
_entity_poly.entity_id
_entity_poly.type
_entity_poly.pdbx_seq_one_letter_code
_entity_poly.pdbx_strand_id
1 'polypeptide(L)'
;MHAETSKQTAGMATAAIAASPPTDPEYPHSLTISLPLPSHHLADTIQRALSVDQEISPFVQRTYTSTPDSPILQIHYKATTARMLRVATNGMFGSLGTVLRVCEELDVDVLEKELGE
;
A
#
# COMPACT_ATOMS: atom_id res chain seq x y z
N MET A 1 -12.48 42.31 -22.81
CA MET A 1 -11.43 43.16 -22.23
C MET A 1 -11.27 42.73 -20.78
N HIS A 2 -10.24 41.92 -20.49
CA HIS A 2 -9.47 41.74 -19.24
C HIS A 2 -10.23 41.67 -17.89
N ALA A 3 -9.99 40.75 -16.94
CA ALA A 3 -8.85 39.87 -16.69
C ALA A 3 -9.21 38.76 -15.68
N GLU A 4 -8.45 37.66 -15.75
CA GLU A 4 -8.19 36.70 -14.68
C GLU A 4 -7.58 37.37 -13.43
N THR A 5 -7.76 36.78 -12.24
CA THR A 5 -6.65 36.47 -11.30
C THR A 5 -7.13 35.59 -10.15
N SER A 6 -6.44 34.45 -10.05
CA SER A 6 -6.39 33.45 -9.00
C SER A 6 -5.94 33.99 -7.64
N LYS A 7 -6.41 33.40 -6.53
CA LYS A 7 -5.60 33.18 -5.32
C LYS A 7 -6.12 32.00 -4.47
N GLN A 8 -5.46 30.88 -4.70
CA GLN A 8 -5.15 29.74 -3.84
C GLN A 8 -4.97 30.10 -2.36
N THR A 9 -5.47 29.26 -1.43
CA THR A 9 -4.70 28.76 -0.26
C THR A 9 -5.48 27.76 0.60
N ALA A 10 -4.73 26.75 1.07
CA ALA A 10 -5.00 25.88 2.21
C ALA A 10 -6.07 24.77 2.04
N GLY A 11 -5.74 23.78 1.22
CA GLY A 11 -6.28 22.43 1.40
C GLY A 11 -5.63 21.78 2.63
N MET A 12 -6.28 21.87 3.80
CA MET A 12 -6.07 20.89 4.86
C MET A 12 -6.67 19.57 4.38
N ALA A 13 -5.81 18.57 4.15
CA ALA A 13 -6.24 17.21 3.88
C ALA A 13 -6.98 16.69 5.12
N THR A 14 -8.31 16.83 5.12
CA THR A 14 -9.20 16.18 6.05
C THR A 14 -9.03 14.68 5.84
N ALA A 15 -8.31 14.01 6.75
CA ALA A 15 -8.36 12.57 6.88
C ALA A 15 -9.81 12.18 7.14
N ALA A 16 -10.49 11.73 6.10
CA ALA A 16 -11.83 11.18 6.22
C ALA A 16 -11.72 9.95 7.13
N ILE A 17 -12.29 10.06 8.33
CA ILE A 17 -12.64 8.89 9.14
C ILE A 17 -13.73 8.12 8.38
N ALA A 18 -13.29 7.26 7.46
CA ALA A 18 -14.18 6.35 6.76
C ALA A 18 -14.91 5.49 7.80
N ALA A 19 -16.24 5.45 7.70
CA ALA A 19 -17.09 4.59 8.50
C ALA A 19 -16.56 3.15 8.46
N SER A 20 -16.46 2.51 9.63
CA SER A 20 -16.02 1.11 9.72
C SER A 20 -16.90 0.24 8.81
N PRO A 21 -16.31 -0.50 7.84
CA PRO A 21 -17.07 -1.41 7.01
C PRO A 21 -17.79 -2.46 7.88
N PRO A 22 -18.85 -3.11 7.38
CA PRO A 22 -19.54 -4.17 8.12
C PRO A 22 -18.52 -5.19 8.63
N THR A 23 -18.49 -5.38 9.94
CA THR A 23 -17.54 -6.26 10.60
C THR A 23 -17.84 -7.69 10.19
N ASP A 24 -16.85 -8.33 9.56
CA ASP A 24 -16.87 -9.75 9.25
C ASP A 24 -16.86 -10.54 10.56
N PRO A 25 -17.92 -11.29 10.92
CA PRO A 25 -18.01 -11.96 12.21
C PRO A 25 -16.94 -13.06 12.37
N GLU A 26 -16.43 -13.60 11.26
CA GLU A 26 -15.34 -14.59 11.29
C GLU A 26 -13.98 -13.91 11.53
N TYR A 27 -13.80 -12.69 11.04
CA TYR A 27 -12.57 -11.90 11.18
C TYR A 27 -12.87 -10.49 11.74
N PRO A 28 -13.20 -10.37 13.03
CA PRO A 28 -13.72 -9.13 13.62
C PRO A 28 -12.68 -8.01 13.75
N HIS A 29 -11.40 -8.30 13.55
CA HIS A 29 -10.33 -7.32 13.63
C HIS A 29 -9.76 -7.04 12.24
N SER A 30 -9.62 -5.76 11.89
CA SER A 30 -9.04 -5.35 10.62
C SER A 30 -7.99 -4.27 10.81
N LEU A 31 -7.10 -4.17 9.84
CA LEU A 31 -6.07 -3.13 9.75
C LEU A 31 -5.79 -2.85 8.29
N THR A 32 -5.72 -1.56 7.93
CA THR A 32 -5.25 -1.13 6.62
C THR A 32 -3.95 -0.36 6.79
N ILE A 33 -2.93 -0.76 6.04
CA ILE A 33 -1.64 -0.06 5.98
C ILE A 33 -1.56 0.61 4.62
N SER A 34 -1.35 1.92 4.60
CA SER A 34 -1.14 2.70 3.38
C SER A 34 0.34 3.04 3.26
N LEU A 35 0.99 2.56 2.20
CA LEU A 35 2.39 2.79 1.92
C LEU A 35 2.51 3.75 0.73
N PRO A 36 2.81 5.05 0.96
CA PRO A 36 3.16 5.96 -0.12
C PRO A 36 4.56 5.62 -0.65
N LEU A 37 4.67 5.57 -1.97
CA LEU A 37 5.90 5.22 -2.69
C LEU A 37 6.29 6.37 -3.64
N PRO A 38 7.54 6.43 -4.10
CA PRO A 38 7.97 7.47 -5.05
C PRO A 38 7.27 7.44 -6.41
N SER A 39 6.80 6.28 -6.87
CA SER A 39 6.15 6.11 -8.18
C SER A 39 5.05 5.03 -8.14
N HIS A 40 4.11 5.09 -9.09
CA HIS A 40 3.09 4.04 -9.25
C HIS A 40 3.70 2.69 -9.62
N HIS A 41 4.70 2.66 -10.51
CA HIS A 41 5.41 1.45 -10.90
C HIS A 41 5.97 0.69 -9.69
N LEU A 42 6.52 1.41 -8.70
CA LEU A 42 7.00 0.79 -7.47
C LEU A 42 5.85 0.16 -6.66
N ALA A 43 4.69 0.81 -6.59
CA ALA A 43 3.53 0.25 -5.89
C ALA A 43 3.06 -1.08 -6.49
N ASP A 44 2.99 -1.13 -7.82
CA ASP A 44 2.59 -2.33 -8.57
C ASP A 44 3.66 -3.43 -8.51
N THR A 45 4.94 -3.08 -8.66
CA THR A 45 6.06 -4.04 -8.55
C THR A 45 6.16 -4.65 -7.15
N ILE A 46 6.07 -3.82 -6.10
CA ILE A 46 6.08 -4.29 -4.71
C ILE A 46 4.83 -5.14 -4.42
N GLN A 47 3.65 -4.73 -4.90
CA GLN A 47 2.44 -5.53 -4.78
C GLN A 47 2.64 -6.93 -5.35
N ARG A 48 3.14 -7.04 -6.58
CA ARG A 48 3.36 -8.34 -7.24
C ARG A 48 4.35 -9.19 -6.47
N ALA A 49 5.48 -8.61 -6.05
CA ALA A 49 6.51 -9.31 -5.31
C ALA A 49 5.96 -9.88 -3.99
N LEU A 50 5.17 -9.10 -3.25
CA LEU A 50 4.60 -9.51 -1.98
C LEU A 50 3.39 -10.46 -2.10
N SER A 51 2.69 -10.45 -3.24
CA SER A 51 1.49 -11.27 -3.46
C SER A 51 1.80 -12.75 -3.73
N VAL A 52 3.05 -13.11 -4.04
CA VAL A 52 3.47 -14.50 -4.23
C VAL A 52 3.36 -15.29 -2.94
N ASP A 53 3.66 -14.65 -1.81
CA ASP A 53 3.56 -15.26 -0.49
C ASP A 53 2.15 -15.09 0.07
N GLN A 54 1.42 -16.21 0.12
CA GLN A 54 0.14 -16.26 0.82
C GLN A 54 0.35 -16.26 2.33
N GLU A 55 -0.63 -15.72 3.04
CA GLU A 55 -0.67 -15.80 4.50
C GLU A 55 -0.83 -17.27 4.93
N ILE A 56 0.12 -17.79 5.72
CA ILE A 56 0.16 -19.22 6.10
C ILE A 56 -0.95 -19.55 7.11
N SER A 57 -1.33 -18.57 7.93
CA SER A 57 -2.34 -18.75 8.97
C SER A 57 -3.74 -18.59 8.40
N PRO A 58 -4.66 -19.56 8.62
CA PRO A 58 -6.07 -19.39 8.24
C PRO A 58 -6.77 -18.32 9.08
N PHE A 59 -6.17 -17.89 10.20
CA PHE A 59 -6.75 -16.90 11.10
C PHE A 59 -6.51 -15.45 10.68
N VAL A 60 -5.80 -15.26 9.56
CA VAL A 60 -5.51 -13.95 8.99
C VAL A 60 -5.73 -14.00 7.50
N GLN A 61 -6.42 -12.99 6.97
CA GLN A 61 -6.52 -12.75 5.54
C GLN A 61 -5.77 -11.46 5.22
N ARG A 62 -4.97 -11.51 4.15
CA ARG A 62 -4.19 -10.38 3.65
C ARG A 62 -4.50 -10.14 2.18
N THR A 63 -4.82 -8.91 1.83
CA THR A 63 -5.00 -8.49 0.45
C THR A 63 -4.23 -7.21 0.16
N TYR A 64 -3.79 -7.08 -1.08
CA TYR A 64 -3.06 -5.92 -1.57
C TYR A 64 -3.89 -5.20 -2.63
N THR A 65 -3.86 -3.87 -2.60
CA THR A 65 -4.47 -3.03 -3.64
C THR A 65 -3.51 -1.91 -4.03
N SER A 66 -3.32 -1.73 -5.34
CA SER A 66 -2.66 -0.57 -5.94
C SER A 66 -3.55 -0.09 -7.09
N THR A 67 -3.64 1.21 -7.31
CA THR A 67 -4.34 1.78 -8.45
C THR A 67 -3.34 2.34 -9.46
N PRO A 68 -3.53 2.13 -10.78
CA PRO A 68 -2.62 2.59 -11.85
C PRO A 68 -2.15 4.05 -11.76
N ASP A 69 -2.98 4.93 -11.19
CA ASP A 69 -2.72 6.37 -11.15
C ASP A 69 -2.29 6.86 -9.75
N SER A 70 -2.11 5.96 -8.78
CA SER A 70 -1.74 6.32 -7.40
C SER A 70 -0.47 5.64 -6.94
N PRO A 71 0.52 6.38 -6.44
CA PRO A 71 1.74 5.81 -5.87
C PRO A 71 1.51 5.30 -4.44
N ILE A 72 0.36 4.69 -4.17
CA ILE A 72 -0.03 4.17 -2.87
C ILE A 72 -0.30 2.68 -3.01
N LEU A 73 0.42 1.88 -2.24
CA LEU A 73 0.12 0.47 -2.01
C LEU A 73 -0.68 0.35 -0.72
N GLN A 74 -1.90 -0.19 -0.78
CA GLN A 74 -2.66 -0.53 0.41
C GLN A 74 -2.54 -2.03 0.70
N ILE A 75 -2.39 -2.33 1.99
CA ILE A 75 -2.35 -3.70 2.51
C ILE A 75 -3.48 -3.82 3.52
N HIS A 76 -4.46 -4.64 3.21
CA HIS A 76 -5.62 -4.88 4.06
C HIS A 76 -5.46 -6.20 4.78
N TYR A 77 -5.68 -6.16 6.09
CA TYR A 77 -5.72 -7.32 6.95
C TYR A 77 -7.09 -7.49 7.56
N LYS A 78 -7.49 -8.75 7.69
CA LYS A 78 -8.56 -9.19 8.59
C LYS A 78 -8.05 -10.34 9.44
N ALA A 79 -8.44 -10.42 10.71
CA ALA A 79 -8.01 -11.49 11.60
C ALA A 79 -9.05 -11.83 12.67
N THR A 80 -8.96 -13.06 13.19
CA THR A 80 -9.78 -13.54 14.31
C THR A 80 -9.45 -12.86 15.63
N THR A 81 -8.21 -12.39 15.81
CA THR A 81 -7.76 -11.67 17.02
C THR A 81 -6.79 -10.55 16.67
N ALA A 82 -6.75 -9.50 17.49
CA ALA A 82 -5.75 -8.43 17.37
C ALA A 82 -4.29 -8.96 17.51
N ARG A 83 -4.10 -10.05 18.25
CA ARG A 83 -2.79 -10.73 18.34
C ARG A 83 -2.34 -11.25 16.98
N MET A 84 -3.27 -11.82 16.20
CA MET A 84 -2.96 -12.35 14.88
C MET A 84 -2.61 -11.25 13.88
N LEU A 85 -3.27 -10.09 13.94
CA LEU A 85 -2.84 -8.91 13.18
C LEU A 85 -1.38 -8.55 13.48
N ARG A 86 -1.00 -8.48 14.77
CA ARG A 86 0.38 -8.14 15.15
C ARG A 86 1.42 -9.14 14.62
N VAL A 87 1.12 -10.43 14.70
CA VAL A 87 2.05 -11.47 14.24
C VAL A 87 2.22 -11.39 12.73
N ALA A 88 1.12 -11.31 11.99
CA ALA A 88 1.16 -11.24 10.52
C ALA A 88 1.84 -9.96 10.01
N THR A 89 1.53 -8.80 10.61
CA THR A 89 2.11 -7.53 10.17
C THR A 89 3.61 -7.45 10.46
N ASN A 90 4.07 -7.96 11.61
CA ASN A 90 5.50 -8.02 11.93
C ASN A 90 6.28 -8.85 10.91
N GLY A 91 5.74 -10.01 10.50
CA GLY A 91 6.33 -10.83 9.45
C GLY A 91 6.36 -10.11 8.10
N MET A 92 5.23 -9.53 7.70
CA MET A 92 5.12 -8.80 6.43
C MET A 92 6.08 -7.62 6.35
N PHE A 93 6.28 -6.85 7.43
CA PHE A 93 7.24 -5.73 7.42
C PHE A 93 8.69 -6.18 7.17
N GLY A 94 9.06 -7.40 7.57
CA GLY A 94 10.35 -7.99 7.22
C GLY A 94 10.48 -8.23 5.72
N SER A 95 9.48 -8.85 5.10
CA SER A 95 9.42 -9.06 3.65
C SER A 95 9.37 -7.74 2.89
N LEU A 96 8.54 -6.79 3.32
CA LEU A 96 8.42 -5.46 2.72
C LEU A 96 9.75 -4.70 2.80
N GLY A 97 10.43 -4.70 3.94
CA GLY A 97 11.74 -4.06 4.07
C GLY A 97 12.79 -4.69 3.15
N THR A 98 12.68 -5.99 2.87
CA THR A 98 13.57 -6.68 1.94
C THR A 98 13.28 -6.26 0.51
N VAL A 99 12.02 -6.28 0.08
CA VAL A 99 11.60 -5.84 -1.26
C VAL A 99 11.95 -4.37 -1.48
N LEU A 100 11.72 -3.50 -0.49
CA LEU A 100 12.05 -2.08 -0.59
C LEU A 100 13.56 -1.85 -0.78
N ARG A 101 14.43 -2.57 -0.06
CA ARG A 101 15.88 -2.48 -0.27
C ARG A 101 16.29 -3.02 -1.63
N VAL A 102 15.67 -4.11 -2.09
CA VAL A 102 15.90 -4.64 -3.44
C VAL A 102 15.50 -3.62 -4.49
N CYS A 103 14.37 -2.95 -4.32
CA CYS A 103 13.99 -1.83 -5.18
C CYS A 103 15.01 -0.68 -5.05
N GLU A 104 15.44 -0.27 -3.86
CA GLU A 104 16.43 0.80 -3.72
C GLU A 104 17.78 0.48 -4.39
N GLU A 105 18.26 -0.77 -4.28
CA GLU A 105 19.57 -1.18 -4.78
C GLU A 105 19.57 -1.64 -6.24
N LEU A 106 18.44 -2.17 -6.75
CA LEU A 106 18.33 -2.72 -8.11
C LEU A 106 17.41 -1.92 -9.02
N ASP A 107 16.57 -1.03 -8.48
CA ASP A 107 15.84 -0.02 -9.27
C ASP A 107 16.77 1.15 -9.60
N VAL A 108 18.00 0.80 -9.98
CA VAL A 108 19.11 1.59 -10.54
C VAL A 108 18.67 2.85 -11.28
N ASP A 109 17.62 2.75 -12.10
CA ASP A 109 17.80 2.44 -13.52
C ASP A 109 16.54 1.94 -14.27
N VAL A 110 15.64 1.10 -13.73
CA VAL A 110 14.65 0.36 -14.55
C VAL A 110 15.24 -0.46 -15.75
N LEU A 111 16.54 -0.75 -15.91
CA LEU A 111 17.71 -0.03 -16.45
C LEU A 111 17.46 0.52 -17.86
N GLU A 112 17.78 1.79 -18.18
CA GLU A 112 17.81 2.33 -19.55
C GLU A 112 16.50 2.12 -20.37
N LYS A 113 15.35 1.84 -19.75
CA LYS A 113 14.22 1.19 -20.44
C LYS A 113 13.14 2.12 -20.98
N GLU A 114 13.36 3.42 -20.87
CA GLU A 114 12.88 4.37 -21.86
C GLU A 114 13.96 4.75 -22.90
N LEU A 115 15.23 4.38 -22.71
CA LEU A 115 16.36 4.83 -23.56
C LEU A 115 16.36 4.20 -24.98
N GLY A 116 15.23 3.64 -25.41
CA GLY A 116 14.97 3.10 -26.75
C GLY A 116 13.57 3.37 -27.30
N GLU A 117 12.77 4.28 -26.70
CA GLU A 117 11.57 4.87 -27.33
C GLU A 117 11.72 6.38 -27.56
#